data_AF-A0A069E2T5-F1
#
_entry.id   AF-A0A069E2T5-F1
#
_cell.length_a   1.000
_cell.length_b   1.000
_cell.length_c   1.000
_cell.angle_alpha   90.00
_cell.angle_beta   90.00
_cell.angle_gamma   90.00
#
_symmetry.space_group_name_H-M   'P 1'
#
loop_
_entity.id
_entity.type
_entity.pdbx_description
1 polymer ?
#
loop_
_entity_poly.entity_id
_entity_poly.type
_entity_poly.pdbx_seq_one_letter_code
_entity_poly.pdbx_strand_id
1 'polypeptide(L)'
;MVPGQALVQAGLSQNQSSLRTASTEYCDAAVDAGWVKSNSGLAGLANTLINGITNDQAQANTYAARIGAGSEAPALVLARIVSDSQAARTGLGKVSREADSLLEETGAQTATRADVMSYERALVRAQMAYRSFQSALGEVAARPDMDMDTAPVDKELGAFEDVIDDARETADRLAEKYASVNSATS
;
A
#
# COMPACT_ATOMS: atom_id res chain seq x y z
N MET A 1 25.86 -24.84 -11.61
CA MET A 1 25.36 -23.46 -11.42
C MET A 1 24.97 -22.92 -12.79
N VAL A 2 23.70 -22.53 -12.97
CA VAL A 2 23.17 -22.10 -14.27
C VAL A 2 23.39 -20.58 -14.42
N PRO A 3 24.19 -20.10 -15.38
CA PRO A 3 24.50 -18.67 -15.56
C PRO A 3 23.31 -17.83 -16.07
N GLY A 4 22.22 -18.46 -16.49
CA GLY A 4 21.08 -17.77 -17.11
C GLY A 4 20.18 -17.01 -16.13
N GLN A 5 20.03 -17.45 -14.88
CA GLN A 5 19.11 -16.79 -13.94
C GLN A 5 19.61 -15.44 -13.44
N ALA A 6 20.93 -15.30 -13.20
CA ALA A 6 21.52 -14.05 -12.72
C ALA A 6 21.49 -12.94 -13.80
N LEU A 7 21.65 -13.30 -15.07
CA LEU A 7 21.59 -12.36 -16.21
C LEU A 7 20.17 -11.87 -16.49
N VAL A 8 19.16 -12.73 -16.36
CA VAL A 8 17.74 -12.34 -16.53
C VAL A 8 17.31 -11.37 -15.43
N GLN A 9 17.74 -11.61 -14.18
CA GLN A 9 17.41 -10.74 -13.06
C GLN A 9 18.11 -9.37 -13.17
N ALA A 10 19.37 -9.33 -13.63
CA ALA A 10 20.10 -8.09 -13.87
C ALA A 10 19.50 -7.25 -15.01
N GLY A 11 19.03 -7.87 -16.11
CA GLY A 11 18.40 -7.18 -17.24
C GLY A 11 16.98 -6.66 -16.96
N LEU A 12 16.23 -7.30 -16.05
CA LEU A 12 14.90 -6.85 -15.62
C LEU A 12 14.95 -5.62 -14.70
N SER A 13 15.97 -5.54 -13.83
CA SER A 13 16.15 -4.39 -12.94
C SER A 13 16.63 -3.14 -13.67
N GLN A 14 17.38 -3.30 -14.77
CA GLN A 14 17.93 -2.20 -15.56
C GLN A 14 16.89 -1.45 -16.43
N ASN A 15 15.66 -1.98 -16.53
CA ASN A 15 14.55 -1.43 -17.32
C ASN A 15 13.31 -1.06 -16.47
N GLN A 16 13.42 -1.04 -15.13
CA GLN A 16 12.34 -0.55 -14.29
C GLN A 16 12.43 0.98 -14.17
N SER A 17 11.33 1.69 -14.41
CA SER A 17 11.25 3.11 -14.06
C SER A 17 11.39 3.30 -12.54
N SER A 18 11.83 4.49 -12.12
CA SER A 18 11.88 4.86 -10.69
C SER A 18 10.51 4.69 -10.02
N LEU A 19 9.44 5.06 -10.73
CA LEU A 19 8.06 4.90 -10.28
C LEU A 19 7.70 3.44 -9.99
N ARG A 20 8.08 2.50 -10.87
CA ARG A 20 7.83 1.07 -10.64
C ARG A 20 8.59 0.53 -9.45
N THR A 21 9.85 0.92 -9.29
CA THR A 21 10.68 0.52 -8.16
C THR A 21 10.04 1.00 -6.86
N ALA A 22 9.73 2.30 -6.76
CA ALA A 22 9.10 2.89 -5.59
C ALA A 22 7.73 2.26 -5.28
N SER A 23 6.91 2.00 -6.30
CA SER A 23 5.61 1.34 -6.15
C SER A 23 5.73 -0.08 -5.61
N THR A 24 6.74 -0.83 -6.08
CA THR A 24 7.00 -2.21 -5.64
C THR A 24 7.48 -2.22 -4.20
N GLU A 25 8.47 -1.39 -3.87
CA GLU A 25 8.99 -1.25 -2.51
C GLU A 25 7.89 -0.85 -1.52
N TYR A 26 7.00 0.07 -1.91
CA TYR A 26 5.85 0.44 -1.10
C TYR A 26 4.89 -0.73 -0.85
N CYS A 27 4.55 -1.48 -1.91
CA CYS A 27 3.67 -2.64 -1.79
C CYS A 27 4.25 -3.71 -0.87
N ASP A 28 5.56 -3.97 -0.99
CA ASP A 28 6.26 -4.98 -0.19
C ASP A 28 6.35 -4.51 1.26
N ALA A 29 6.73 -3.25 1.51
CA ALA A 29 6.74 -2.67 2.85
C ALA A 29 5.37 -2.73 3.54
N ALA A 30 4.28 -2.46 2.82
CA ALA A 30 2.93 -2.52 3.37
C ALA A 30 2.52 -3.95 3.78
N VAL A 31 3.01 -4.96 3.05
CA VAL A 31 2.79 -6.38 3.35
C VAL A 31 3.68 -6.85 4.49
N ASP A 32 4.96 -6.48 4.49
CA ASP A 32 5.93 -6.88 5.50
C ASP A 32 5.61 -6.27 6.87
N ALA A 33 5.24 -5.00 6.89
CA ALA A 33 4.70 -4.35 8.08
C ALA A 33 3.30 -4.90 8.44
N GLY A 34 2.64 -5.58 7.49
CA GLY A 34 1.33 -6.21 7.56
C GLY A 34 0.22 -5.24 7.91
N TRP A 35 0.31 -4.03 7.37
CA TRP A 35 -0.79 -3.09 7.29
C TRP A 35 -1.91 -3.63 6.39
N VAL A 36 -1.54 -4.45 5.41
CA VAL A 36 -2.46 -5.14 4.50
C VAL A 36 -2.21 -6.64 4.55
N LYS A 37 -3.27 -7.42 4.30
CA LYS A 37 -3.10 -8.86 4.09
C LYS A 37 -2.28 -9.12 2.83
N SER A 38 -1.26 -9.96 2.97
CA SER A 38 -0.63 -10.61 1.82
C SER A 38 -1.72 -11.38 1.08
N ASN A 39 -1.90 -11.14 -0.21
CA ASN A 39 -2.63 -12.11 -1.01
C ASN A 39 -1.72 -13.34 -1.03
N SER A 40 -2.08 -14.39 -0.30
CA SER A 40 -1.31 -15.63 -0.16
C SER A 40 -1.12 -16.41 -1.49
N GLY A 41 -1.33 -15.75 -2.62
CA GLY A 41 -1.21 -16.29 -3.98
C GLY A 41 -2.13 -17.49 -4.21
N LEU A 42 -1.79 -18.27 -5.23
CA LEU A 42 -2.46 -19.54 -5.53
C LEU A 42 -2.38 -20.53 -4.37
N ALA A 43 -1.29 -20.50 -3.58
CA ALA A 43 -1.12 -21.40 -2.43
C ALA A 43 -2.14 -21.13 -1.32
N GLY A 44 -2.40 -19.86 -1.01
CA GLY A 44 -3.44 -19.50 -0.05
C GLY A 44 -4.85 -19.70 -0.58
N LEU A 45 -5.04 -19.53 -1.89
CA LEU A 45 -6.32 -19.86 -2.53
C LEU A 45 -6.60 -21.36 -2.46
N ALA A 46 -5.60 -22.20 -2.77
CA ALA A 46 -5.68 -23.66 -2.64
C ALA A 46 -5.91 -24.08 -1.18
N ASN A 47 -5.18 -23.48 -0.22
CA ASN A 47 -5.40 -23.74 1.20
C ASN A 47 -6.81 -23.35 1.65
N THR A 48 -7.34 -22.22 1.17
CA THR A 48 -8.71 -21.78 1.45
C THR A 48 -9.75 -22.73 0.84
N LEU A 49 -9.51 -23.25 -0.36
CA LEU A 49 -10.40 -24.21 -1.01
C LEU A 49 -10.37 -25.59 -0.35
N ILE A 50 -9.20 -26.03 0.13
CA ILE A 50 -9.02 -27.36 0.75
C ILE A 50 -9.48 -27.35 2.21
N ASN A 51 -9.12 -26.32 2.98
CA ASN A 51 -9.31 -26.29 4.42
C ASN A 51 -10.41 -25.33 4.89
N GLY A 52 -11.00 -24.55 3.98
CA GLY A 52 -11.85 -23.43 4.34
C GLY A 52 -11.07 -22.30 5.03
N ILE A 53 -11.74 -21.16 5.24
CA ILE A 53 -11.28 -20.14 6.18
C ILE A 53 -12.20 -20.21 7.39
N THR A 54 -11.65 -20.48 8.57
CA THR A 54 -12.40 -20.30 9.82
C THR A 54 -12.43 -18.81 10.19
N ASN A 55 -13.50 -18.36 10.83
CA ASN A 55 -13.64 -16.96 11.26
C ASN A 55 -12.48 -16.52 12.16
N ASP A 56 -11.97 -17.42 13.02
CA ASP A 56 -10.84 -17.15 13.91
C ASP A 56 -9.53 -16.92 13.14
N GLN A 57 -9.27 -17.69 12.08
CA GLN A 57 -8.11 -17.46 11.20
C GLN A 57 -8.27 -16.20 10.35
N ALA A 58 -9.50 -15.82 10.01
CA ALA A 58 -9.77 -14.57 9.29
C ALA A 58 -9.50 -13.34 10.18
N GLN A 59 -9.89 -13.41 11.46
CA GLN A 59 -9.69 -12.37 12.47
C GLN A 59 -8.25 -12.27 12.96
N ALA A 60 -7.56 -13.39 13.24
CA ALA A 60 -6.17 -13.37 13.71
C ALA A 60 -5.17 -12.75 12.70
N ASN A 61 -5.56 -12.69 11.42
CA ASN A 61 -4.76 -12.12 10.35
C ASN A 61 -5.07 -10.64 10.04
N THR A 62 -5.86 -9.96 10.87
CA THR A 62 -6.10 -8.51 10.69
C THR A 62 -4.96 -7.69 11.28
N TYR A 63 -4.81 -6.46 10.80
CA TYR A 63 -3.89 -5.50 11.40
C TYR A 63 -4.22 -5.26 12.89
N ALA A 64 -5.51 -5.10 13.21
CA ALA A 64 -5.99 -4.89 14.56
C ALA A 64 -5.57 -6.01 15.53
N ALA A 65 -5.74 -7.28 15.13
CA ALA A 65 -5.28 -8.42 15.91
C ALA A 65 -3.76 -8.44 16.09
N ARG A 66 -2.98 -8.09 15.04
CA ARG A 66 -1.52 -8.07 15.08
C ARG A 66 -0.94 -7.03 16.04
N ILE A 67 -1.58 -5.87 16.14
CA ILE A 67 -1.16 -4.84 17.10
C ILE A 67 -1.82 -4.99 18.48
N GLY A 68 -2.67 -6.00 18.65
CA GLY A 68 -3.38 -6.29 19.88
C GLY A 68 -4.44 -5.23 20.22
N ALA A 69 -5.18 -4.71 19.24
CA ALA A 69 -6.17 -3.66 19.44
C ALA A 69 -7.18 -3.97 20.56
N GLY A 70 -7.63 -5.23 20.67
CA GLY A 70 -8.51 -5.71 21.72
C GLY A 70 -7.85 -6.18 23.03
N SER A 71 -6.52 -6.22 23.14
CA SER A 71 -5.84 -6.87 24.28
C SER A 71 -4.67 -6.09 24.88
N GLU A 72 -3.96 -5.31 24.09
CA GLU A 72 -2.78 -4.54 24.51
C GLU A 72 -3.18 -3.22 25.18
N ALA A 73 -2.24 -2.52 25.81
CA ALA A 73 -2.54 -1.22 26.41
C ALA A 73 -3.01 -0.21 25.33
N PRO A 74 -4.15 0.51 25.52
CA PRO A 74 -4.66 1.44 24.51
C PRO A 74 -3.63 2.46 24.03
N ALA A 75 -2.81 3.00 24.93
CA ALA A 75 -1.72 3.93 24.61
C ALA A 75 -0.75 3.37 23.56
N LEU A 76 -0.35 2.10 23.70
CA LEU A 76 0.59 1.44 22.81
C LEU A 76 -0.05 1.18 21.45
N VAL A 77 -1.32 0.77 21.44
CA VAL A 77 -2.09 0.53 20.20
C VAL A 77 -2.24 1.83 19.42
N LEU A 78 -2.68 2.92 20.06
CA LEU A 78 -2.86 4.23 19.41
C LEU A 78 -1.54 4.78 18.87
N ALA A 79 -0.47 4.72 19.66
CA ALA A 79 0.87 5.12 19.21
C ALA A 79 1.35 4.29 18.02
N ARG A 80 1.03 2.98 18.00
CA ARG A 80 1.36 2.11 16.88
C ARG A 80 0.59 2.47 15.61
N ILE A 81 -0.72 2.74 15.74
CA ILE A 81 -1.54 3.18 14.60
C ILE A 81 -0.98 4.48 14.01
N VAL A 82 -0.61 5.46 14.83
CA VAL A 82 0.00 6.72 14.35
C VAL A 82 1.32 6.45 13.63
N SER A 83 2.22 5.66 14.22
CA SER A 83 3.51 5.36 13.60
C SER A 83 3.38 4.62 12.27
N ASP A 84 2.49 3.62 12.21
CA ASP A 84 2.28 2.82 11.00
C ASP A 84 1.57 3.62 9.91
N SER A 85 0.56 4.43 10.25
CA SER A 85 -0.11 5.32 9.30
C SER A 85 0.81 6.40 8.75
N GLN A 86 1.68 6.98 9.58
CA GLN A 86 2.70 7.93 9.13
C GLN A 86 3.69 7.28 8.15
N ALA A 87 4.14 6.05 8.43
CA ALA A 87 5.01 5.31 7.53
C ALA A 87 4.31 5.00 6.20
N ALA A 88 3.06 4.56 6.24
CA ALA A 88 2.26 4.28 5.06
C ALA A 88 2.00 5.54 4.21
N ARG A 89 1.65 6.65 4.84
CA ARG A 89 1.45 7.96 4.19
C ARG A 89 2.74 8.46 3.54
N THR A 90 3.85 8.43 4.29
CA THR A 90 5.16 8.85 3.79
C THR A 90 5.62 7.99 2.61
N GLY A 91 5.36 6.68 2.67
CA GLY A 91 5.62 5.75 1.59
C GLY A 91 4.83 6.10 0.33
N LEU A 92 3.51 6.30 0.44
CA LEU A 92 2.68 6.69 -0.69
C LEU A 92 3.12 8.04 -1.28
N GLY A 93 3.41 9.03 -0.44
CA GLY A 93 3.93 10.33 -0.88
C GLY A 93 5.30 10.26 -1.56
N LYS A 94 6.11 9.21 -1.36
CA LYS A 94 7.30 8.96 -2.19
C LYS A 94 6.89 8.47 -3.58
N VAL A 95 5.98 7.50 -3.63
CA VAL A 95 5.47 6.94 -4.90
C VAL A 95 4.81 8.02 -5.76
N SER A 96 3.99 8.89 -5.17
CA SER A 96 3.34 10.01 -5.90
C SER A 96 4.35 11.02 -6.44
N ARG A 97 5.44 11.32 -5.72
CA ARG A 97 6.50 12.19 -6.24
C ARG A 97 7.24 11.61 -7.45
N GLU A 98 7.46 10.30 -7.47
CA GLU A 98 8.02 9.62 -8.64
C GLU A 98 7.04 9.66 -9.82
N ALA A 99 5.74 9.58 -9.55
CA ALA A 99 4.69 9.73 -10.56
C ALA A 99 4.63 11.15 -11.13
N ASP A 100 4.68 12.17 -10.29
CA ASP A 100 4.72 13.56 -10.75
C ASP A 100 5.98 13.84 -11.57
N SER A 101 7.15 13.31 -11.15
CA SER A 101 8.39 13.43 -11.93
C SER A 101 8.24 12.83 -13.33
N LEU A 102 7.63 11.64 -13.43
CA LEU A 102 7.33 11.00 -14.70
C LEU A 102 6.28 11.78 -15.52
N LEU A 103 5.34 12.48 -14.89
CA LEU A 103 4.37 13.34 -15.56
C LEU A 103 5.02 14.61 -16.12
N GLU A 104 6.00 15.18 -15.44
CA GLU A 104 6.76 16.36 -15.86
C GLU A 104 7.80 16.04 -16.95
N GLU A 105 8.29 14.81 -17.05
CA GLU A 105 9.22 14.40 -18.10
C GLU A 105 8.64 14.63 -19.50
N THR A 106 9.24 15.55 -20.24
CA THR A 106 8.97 15.83 -21.65
C THR A 106 9.98 15.11 -22.53
N GLY A 107 9.62 13.98 -23.15
CA GLY A 107 10.52 13.21 -24.01
C GLY A 107 10.01 11.82 -24.38
N ALA A 108 10.87 10.98 -24.96
CA ALA A 108 10.54 9.60 -25.35
C ALA A 108 10.35 8.63 -24.16
N GLN A 109 10.70 9.06 -22.94
CA GLN A 109 10.32 8.37 -21.70
C GLN A 109 8.91 8.82 -21.32
N THR A 110 7.94 8.09 -21.82
CA THR A 110 6.52 8.31 -21.55
C THR A 110 6.04 7.34 -20.50
N ALA A 111 5.04 7.73 -19.71
CA ALA A 111 4.34 6.81 -18.80
C ALA A 111 3.91 5.54 -19.56
N THR A 112 4.42 4.38 -19.14
CA THR A 112 4.06 3.10 -19.74
C THR A 112 2.86 2.50 -19.01
N ARG A 113 2.16 1.56 -19.66
CA ARG A 113 1.11 0.77 -19.00
C ARG A 113 1.59 0.12 -17.70
N ALA A 114 2.85 -0.33 -17.66
CA ALA A 114 3.42 -0.97 -16.48
C ALA A 114 3.60 0.02 -15.32
N ASP A 115 3.91 1.28 -15.62
CA ASP A 115 4.04 2.35 -14.64
C ASP A 115 2.69 2.70 -14.02
N VAL A 116 1.67 2.90 -14.85
CA VAL A 116 0.29 3.17 -14.42
C VAL A 116 -0.21 2.04 -13.51
N MET A 117 -0.08 0.79 -13.96
CA MET A 117 -0.52 -0.37 -13.16
C MET A 117 0.23 -0.52 -11.83
N SER A 118 1.52 -0.19 -11.80
CA SER A 118 2.31 -0.28 -10.58
C SER A 118 1.89 0.79 -9.58
N TYR A 119 1.65 2.01 -10.06
CA TYR A 119 1.14 3.11 -9.26
C TYR A 119 -0.26 2.82 -8.70
N GLU A 120 -1.19 2.35 -9.53
CA GLU A 120 -2.54 1.96 -9.11
C GLU A 120 -2.49 0.86 -8.04
N ARG A 121 -1.62 -0.13 -8.21
CA ARG A 121 -1.42 -1.18 -7.20
C ARG A 121 -0.96 -0.60 -5.87
N ALA A 122 -0.01 0.34 -5.88
CA ALA A 122 0.45 1.03 -4.68
C ALA A 122 -0.68 1.82 -4.02
N LEU A 123 -1.48 2.57 -4.80
CA LEU A 123 -2.64 3.32 -4.31
C LEU A 123 -3.69 2.40 -3.66
N VAL A 124 -4.03 1.27 -4.30
CA VAL A 124 -4.97 0.30 -3.72
C VAL A 124 -4.42 -0.26 -2.41
N ARG A 125 -3.11 -0.54 -2.32
CA ARG A 125 -2.48 -1.01 -1.09
C ARG A 125 -2.54 0.05 0.02
N ALA A 126 -2.34 1.32 -0.30
CA ALA A 126 -2.49 2.41 0.65
C ALA A 126 -3.92 2.53 1.18
N GLN A 127 -4.92 2.45 0.29
CA GLN A 127 -6.34 2.46 0.67
C GLN A 127 -6.71 1.27 1.56
N MET A 128 -6.15 0.09 1.31
CA MET A 128 -6.35 -1.07 2.17
C MET A 128 -5.70 -0.87 3.55
N ALA A 129 -4.49 -0.30 3.61
CA ALA A 129 -3.81 0.02 4.86
C ALA A 129 -4.61 1.06 5.67
N TYR A 130 -5.07 2.14 5.02
CA TYR A 130 -5.92 3.14 5.65
C TYR A 130 -7.15 2.52 6.33
N ARG A 131 -7.89 1.65 5.62
CA ARG A 131 -9.06 0.95 6.18
C ARG A 131 -8.69 0.02 7.33
N SER A 132 -7.53 -0.63 7.27
CA SER A 132 -7.10 -1.53 8.36
C SER A 132 -6.74 -0.74 9.63
N PHE A 133 -6.14 0.43 9.48
CA PHE A 133 -5.88 1.37 10.57
C PHE A 133 -7.16 1.91 11.19
N GLN A 134 -8.12 2.36 10.38
CA GLN A 134 -9.45 2.78 10.84
C GLN A 134 -10.17 1.67 11.61
N SER A 135 -10.10 0.42 11.10
CA SER A 135 -10.71 -0.72 11.77
C SER A 135 -10.06 -0.99 13.14
N ALA A 136 -8.72 -0.90 13.24
CA ALA A 136 -8.02 -1.09 14.51
C ALA A 136 -8.31 0.04 15.51
N LEU A 137 -8.41 1.28 15.03
CA LEU A 137 -8.84 2.41 15.84
C LEU A 137 -10.25 2.19 16.40
N GLY A 138 -11.19 1.75 15.56
CA GLY A 138 -12.55 1.42 16.00
C GLY A 138 -12.58 0.31 17.06
N GLU A 139 -11.72 -0.70 16.95
CA GLU A 139 -11.63 -1.79 17.91
C GLU A 139 -11.10 -1.32 19.28
N VAL A 140 -10.01 -0.54 19.30
CA VAL A 140 -9.47 0.00 20.57
C VAL A 140 -10.39 1.05 21.19
N ALA A 141 -11.01 1.90 20.37
CA ALA A 141 -11.94 2.94 20.83
C ALA A 141 -13.23 2.38 21.46
N ALA A 142 -13.65 1.18 21.05
CA ALA A 142 -14.83 0.52 21.60
C ALA A 142 -14.58 -0.16 22.95
N ARG A 143 -13.34 -0.19 23.45
CA ARG A 143 -13.01 -0.88 24.69
C ARG A 143 -13.48 -0.12 25.94
N PRO A 144 -13.88 -0.83 27.00
CA PRO A 144 -14.32 -0.19 28.24
C PRO A 144 -13.18 0.46 29.03
N ASP A 145 -11.94 0.02 28.82
CA ASP A 145 -10.72 0.57 29.44
C ASP A 145 -10.05 1.67 28.60
N MET A 146 -10.69 2.10 27.51
CA MET A 146 -10.23 3.21 26.70
C MET A 146 -10.64 4.55 27.34
N ASP A 147 -9.66 5.27 27.88
CA ASP A 147 -9.81 6.60 28.49
C ASP A 147 -8.96 7.70 27.82
N MET A 148 -8.35 7.36 26.68
CA MET A 148 -7.37 8.20 25.99
C MET A 148 -7.99 9.00 24.85
N ASP A 149 -7.38 10.14 24.54
CA ASP A 149 -7.75 10.97 23.40
C ASP A 149 -7.29 10.32 22.07
N THR A 150 -8.23 10.14 21.13
CA THR A 150 -7.96 9.61 19.78
C THR A 150 -7.57 10.70 18.79
N ALA A 151 -7.69 11.98 19.14
CA ALA A 151 -7.44 13.10 18.22
C ALA A 151 -6.07 13.05 17.50
N PRO A 152 -4.96 12.60 18.14
CA PRO A 152 -3.69 12.43 17.43
C PRO A 152 -3.76 11.39 16.30
N VAL A 153 -4.51 10.30 16.52
CA VAL A 153 -4.73 9.24 15.53
C VAL A 153 -5.63 9.75 14.42
N ASP A 154 -6.75 10.39 14.77
CA ASP A 154 -7.70 10.95 13.81
C ASP A 154 -7.03 11.98 12.89
N LYS A 155 -6.15 12.82 13.45
CA LYS A 155 -5.37 13.79 12.68
C LYS A 155 -4.42 13.11 11.68
N GLU A 156 -3.69 12.09 12.10
CA GLU A 156 -2.77 11.39 11.20
C GLU A 156 -3.52 10.60 10.11
N LEU A 157 -4.65 9.97 10.45
CA LEU A 157 -5.51 9.29 9.49
C LEU A 157 -6.11 10.29 8.48
N GLY A 158 -6.56 11.46 8.92
CA GLY A 158 -7.00 12.53 8.02
C GLY A 158 -5.90 12.97 7.05
N ALA A 159 -4.68 13.18 7.55
CA ALA A 159 -3.54 13.51 6.69
C ALA A 159 -3.19 12.38 5.70
N PHE A 160 -3.45 11.12 6.05
CA PHE A 160 -3.22 10.00 5.13
C PHE A 160 -4.32 9.92 4.06
N GLU A 161 -5.57 10.23 4.42
CA GLU A 161 -6.67 10.34 3.47
C GLU A 161 -6.41 11.44 2.43
N ASP A 162 -5.94 12.62 2.86
CA ASP A 162 -5.55 13.71 1.95
C ASP A 162 -4.53 13.23 0.90
N VAL A 163 -3.48 12.51 1.34
CA VAL A 163 -2.46 11.96 0.42
C VAL A 163 -3.02 10.86 -0.50
N ILE A 164 -4.01 10.09 -0.05
CA ILE A 164 -4.70 9.11 -0.89
C ILE A 164 -5.52 9.81 -1.98
N ASP A 165 -6.17 10.93 -1.65
CA ASP A 165 -6.94 11.71 -2.60
C ASP A 165 -6.05 12.38 -3.65
N ASP A 166 -4.96 13.03 -3.24
CA ASP A 166 -3.92 13.55 -4.17
C ASP A 166 -3.37 12.42 -5.06
N ALA A 167 -3.17 11.24 -4.49
CA ALA A 167 -2.68 10.09 -5.22
C ALA A 167 -3.69 9.57 -6.25
N ARG A 168 -5.00 9.69 -6.02
CA ARG A 168 -6.04 9.36 -7.01
C ARG A 168 -5.97 10.30 -8.21
N GLU A 169 -5.86 11.61 -7.97
CA GLU A 169 -5.72 12.60 -9.04
C GLU A 169 -4.47 12.35 -9.88
N THR A 170 -3.37 11.98 -9.22
CA THR A 170 -2.12 11.60 -9.89
C THR A 170 -2.28 10.34 -10.75
N ALA A 171 -3.07 9.34 -10.30
CA ALA A 171 -3.35 8.14 -11.09
C ALA A 171 -4.11 8.49 -12.38
N ASP A 172 -5.11 9.35 -12.28
CA ASP A 172 -5.90 9.81 -13.43
C ASP A 172 -5.01 10.54 -14.45
N ARG A 173 -4.14 11.45 -13.97
CA ARG A 173 -3.16 12.15 -14.83
C ARG A 173 -2.19 11.19 -15.51
N LEU A 174 -1.71 10.16 -14.81
CA LEU A 174 -0.85 9.12 -15.39
C LEU A 174 -1.57 8.34 -16.48
N ALA A 175 -2.83 7.96 -16.24
CA ALA A 175 -3.65 7.25 -17.22
C ALA A 175 -3.91 8.11 -18.47
N GLU A 176 -4.20 9.41 -18.29
CA GLU A 176 -4.38 10.36 -19.39
C GLU A 176 -3.10 10.51 -20.23
N LYS A 177 -1.94 10.72 -19.58
CA LYS A 177 -0.64 10.80 -20.27
C LYS A 177 -0.31 9.52 -21.06
N TYR A 178 -0.61 8.36 -20.50
CA TYR A 178 -0.46 7.08 -21.20
C TYR A 178 -1.39 6.99 -22.43
N ALA A 179 -2.66 7.37 -22.28
CA ALA A 179 -3.64 7.34 -23.37
C ALA A 179 -3.29 8.31 -24.52
N SER A 180 -2.84 9.52 -24.19
CA SER A 180 -2.47 10.54 -25.19
C SER A 180 -1.26 10.09 -26.03
N VAL A 181 -0.27 9.46 -25.41
CA VAL A 181 0.92 8.91 -26.10
C VAL A 181 0.52 7.78 -27.04
N ASN A 182 -0.30 6.84 -26.57
CA ASN A 182 -0.74 5.71 -27.39
C ASN A 182 -1.57 6.17 -28.61
N SER A 183 -2.38 7.23 -28.44
CA SER A 183 -3.15 7.85 -29.51
C SER A 183 -2.28 8.56 -30.55
N ALA A 184 -1.17 9.17 -30.13
CA ALA A 184 -0.24 9.88 -31.02
C ALA A 184 0.67 8.94 -31.84
N THR A 185 0.77 7.67 -31.43
CA THR A 185 1.64 6.65 -32.06
C THR A 185 0.86 5.69 -32.97
N SER A 186 -0.48 5.77 -32.97
CA SER A 186 -1.40 4.98 -33.83
C SER A 186 -1.73 5.73 -35.11
#